data_AF-A0A953B492-F1
#
_entry.id   AF-A0A953B492-F1
#
_cell.length_a   1.000
_cell.length_b   1.000
_cell.length_c   1.000
_cell.angle_alpha   90.00
_cell.angle_beta   90.00
_cell.angle_gamma   90.00
#
_symmetry.space_group_name_H-M   'P 1'
#
loop_
_entity.id
_entity.type
_entity.pdbx_description
1 polymer ?
#
loop_
_entity_poly.entity_id
_entity_poly.type
_entity_poly.pdbx_seq_one_letter_code
_entity_poly.pdbx_strand_id
1 'polypeptide(L)'
;RAPAERLAAAEEAALMGALPVDVVRALYLAQPATPTEIDSALALADTAEPARGRALLYQAADRAGQAGARATLVEKALERARRDGTYALAAAVNLPFIENIPVAPELSWFAASAVRALALADRQDLAGRWAQLAEREAPVDPQVAADLPRLRALLMLAGGTAPQWDARALAGPDEAAPAAGPAGLRVARLAALAAALGGASGAALAPGDAAPPDPQLLADLDSAAAAGRLGETVLLALVALGPEGPGGSHPEALRHALAALAAVGLDPEVRRLAVEAAVANGV
;
A
#
# COMPACT_ATOMS: atom_id res chain seq x y z
N ARG A 1 -20.97 19.25 -13.69
CA ARG A 1 -20.15 18.83 -12.53
C ARG A 1 -18.93 19.72 -12.47
N ALA A 2 -18.60 20.24 -11.29
CA ALA A 2 -17.44 21.10 -11.12
C ALA A 2 -16.14 20.31 -11.47
N PRO A 3 -15.08 20.96 -11.97
CA PRO A 3 -13.82 20.30 -12.31
C PRO A 3 -13.23 19.43 -11.17
N ALA A 4 -13.39 19.86 -9.91
CA ALA A 4 -12.92 19.14 -8.73
C ALA A 4 -13.68 17.83 -8.48
N GLU A 5 -15.01 17.84 -8.60
CA GLU A 5 -15.84 16.64 -8.45
C GLU A 5 -15.54 15.58 -9.51
N ARG A 6 -15.19 16.02 -10.73
CA ARG A 6 -14.79 15.13 -11.81
C ARG A 6 -13.46 14.44 -11.52
N LEU A 7 -12.51 15.16 -10.93
CA LEU A 7 -11.20 14.60 -10.61
C LEU A 7 -11.31 13.60 -9.47
N ALA A 8 -12.02 13.94 -8.39
CA ALA A 8 -12.25 13.03 -7.27
C ALA A 8 -12.96 11.74 -7.72
N ALA A 9 -13.99 11.84 -8.56
CA ALA A 9 -14.68 10.67 -9.10
C ALA A 9 -13.77 9.80 -10.00
N ALA A 10 -12.83 10.41 -10.72
CA ALA A 10 -11.86 9.67 -11.53
C ALA A 10 -10.82 8.94 -10.67
N GLU A 11 -10.34 9.57 -9.60
CA GLU A 11 -9.46 8.95 -8.61
C GLU A 11 -10.15 7.74 -7.94
N GLU A 12 -11.40 7.89 -7.54
CA GLU A 12 -12.20 6.83 -6.92
C GLU A 12 -12.45 5.66 -7.89
N ALA A 13 -12.82 5.97 -9.14
CA ALA A 13 -12.97 4.96 -10.18
C ALA A 13 -11.66 4.22 -10.47
N ALA A 14 -10.50 4.90 -10.38
CA ALA A 14 -9.20 4.27 -10.56
C ALA A 14 -8.84 3.35 -9.38
N LEU A 15 -9.15 3.75 -8.14
CA LEU A 15 -9.00 2.89 -6.96
C LEU A 15 -9.82 1.60 -7.06
N MET A 16 -11.03 1.67 -7.63
CA MET A 16 -11.87 0.51 -7.89
C MET A 16 -11.47 -0.30 -9.14
N GLY A 17 -10.39 0.08 -9.83
CA GLY A 17 -9.96 -0.54 -11.08
C GLY A 17 -10.90 -0.29 -12.28
N ALA A 18 -11.92 0.56 -12.14
CA ALA A 18 -12.86 0.92 -13.20
C ALA A 18 -12.29 1.95 -14.18
N LEU A 19 -11.20 2.63 -13.82
CA LEU A 19 -10.52 3.61 -14.67
C LEU A 19 -9.00 3.37 -14.71
N PRO A 20 -8.36 3.38 -15.89
CA PRO A 20 -6.90 3.28 -15.96
C PRO A 20 -6.21 4.48 -15.30
N VAL A 21 -5.13 4.22 -14.57
CA VAL A 21 -4.36 5.27 -13.86
C VAL A 21 -3.79 6.34 -14.80
N ASP A 22 -3.52 6.00 -16.06
CA ASP A 22 -3.06 6.96 -17.08
C ASP A 22 -4.08 8.07 -17.34
N VAL A 23 -5.37 7.75 -17.24
CA VAL A 23 -6.43 8.75 -17.36
C VAL A 23 -6.37 9.72 -16.18
N VAL A 24 -6.11 9.24 -14.97
CA VAL A 24 -5.93 10.09 -13.78
C VAL A 24 -4.73 11.01 -13.95
N ARG A 25 -3.59 10.48 -14.43
CA ARG A 25 -2.39 11.30 -14.73
C ARG A 25 -2.69 12.39 -15.76
N ALA A 26 -3.39 12.05 -16.85
CA ALA A 26 -3.80 13.02 -17.86
C ALA A 26 -4.73 14.10 -17.27
N LEU A 27 -5.66 13.71 -16.39
CA LEU A 27 -6.54 14.64 -15.70
C LEU A 27 -5.79 15.55 -14.74
N TYR A 28 -4.77 15.06 -14.03
CA TYR A 28 -3.88 15.89 -13.21
C TYR A 28 -3.15 16.92 -14.06
N LEU A 29 -2.55 16.53 -15.19
CA LEU A 29 -1.85 17.45 -16.10
C LEU A 29 -2.78 18.50 -16.72
N ALA A 30 -4.05 18.15 -16.96
CA ALA A 30 -5.05 19.06 -17.50
C ALA A 30 -5.63 20.04 -16.47
N GLN A 31 -5.34 19.87 -15.17
CA GLN A 31 -5.81 20.82 -14.16
C GLN A 31 -5.11 22.17 -14.31
N PRO A 32 -5.86 23.29 -14.29
CA PRO A 32 -5.27 24.62 -14.34
C PRO A 32 -4.46 24.90 -13.07
N ALA A 33 -3.16 25.14 -13.27
CA ALA A 33 -2.22 25.58 -12.26
C ALA A 33 -1.26 26.61 -12.88
N THR A 34 -1.04 27.70 -12.16
CA THR A 34 -0.06 28.72 -12.52
C THR A 34 1.37 28.24 -12.22
N PRO A 35 2.41 28.74 -12.92
CA PRO A 35 3.79 28.39 -12.61
C PRO A 35 4.16 28.58 -11.14
N THR A 36 3.68 29.67 -10.52
CA THR A 36 3.90 29.95 -9.09
C THR A 36 3.28 28.90 -8.18
N GLU A 37 2.08 28.39 -8.50
CA GLU A 37 1.45 27.31 -7.74
C GLU A 37 2.22 26.01 -7.84
N ILE A 38 2.79 25.71 -9.02
CA ILE A 38 3.60 24.51 -9.24
C ILE A 38 4.91 24.59 -8.47
N ASP A 39 5.58 25.75 -8.51
CA ASP A 39 6.81 25.98 -7.75
C ASP A 39 6.57 25.91 -6.23
N SER A 40 5.36 26.24 -5.80
CA SER A 40 4.92 26.20 -4.40
C SER A 40 4.16 24.91 -4.02
N ALA A 41 4.19 23.88 -4.86
CA ALA A 41 3.34 22.70 -4.73
C ALA A 41 3.53 21.99 -3.38
N LEU A 42 4.75 21.91 -2.85
CA LEU A 42 5.03 21.28 -1.53
C LEU A 42 4.24 21.93 -0.39
N ALA A 43 4.09 23.26 -0.42
CA ALA A 43 3.37 24.02 0.60
C ALA A 43 1.86 24.04 0.35
N LEU A 44 1.44 24.16 -0.91
CA LEU A 44 0.03 24.25 -1.28
C LEU A 44 -0.69 22.91 -1.20
N ALA A 45 0.02 21.78 -1.31
CA ALA A 45 -0.60 20.47 -1.34
C ALA A 45 -1.41 20.15 -0.07
N ASP A 46 -0.98 20.64 1.10
CA ASP A 46 -1.66 20.39 2.37
C ASP A 46 -2.86 21.32 2.61
N THR A 47 -2.90 22.48 1.97
CA THR A 47 -3.95 23.50 2.17
C THR A 47 -5.00 23.50 1.07
N ALA A 48 -4.66 23.00 -0.11
CA ALA A 48 -5.58 22.85 -1.22
C ALA A 48 -6.56 21.67 -1.02
N GLU A 49 -7.67 21.71 -1.75
CA GLU A 49 -8.60 20.59 -1.89
C GLU A 49 -7.83 19.28 -2.20
N PRO A 50 -8.23 18.11 -1.62
CA PRO A 50 -7.43 16.90 -1.66
C PRO A 50 -6.91 16.49 -3.04
N ALA A 51 -7.82 16.40 -4.01
CA ALA A 51 -7.50 16.03 -5.39
C ALA A 51 -6.66 17.12 -6.11
N ARG A 52 -6.89 18.40 -5.80
CA ARG A 52 -6.08 19.50 -6.35
C ARG A 52 -4.66 19.46 -5.82
N GLY A 53 -4.48 19.22 -4.51
CA GLY A 53 -3.15 19.07 -3.91
C GLY A 53 -2.36 17.90 -4.51
N ARG A 54 -3.03 16.76 -4.78
CA ARG A 54 -2.42 15.63 -5.49
C ARG A 54 -2.00 16.00 -6.91
N ALA A 55 -2.88 16.67 -7.65
CA ALA A 55 -2.58 17.15 -9.00
C ALA A 55 -1.39 18.13 -9.02
N LEU A 56 -1.31 19.06 -8.07
CA LEU A 56 -0.20 20.02 -7.98
C LEU A 56 1.15 19.32 -7.74
N LEU A 57 1.21 18.37 -6.79
CA LEU A 57 2.42 17.59 -6.55
C LEU A 57 2.84 16.78 -7.77
N TYR A 58 1.88 16.15 -8.46
CA TYR A 58 2.14 15.40 -9.69
C TYR A 58 2.71 16.30 -10.80
N GLN A 59 2.06 17.44 -11.05
CA GLN A 59 2.52 18.43 -12.04
C GLN A 59 3.89 19.04 -11.72
N ALA A 60 4.21 19.21 -10.44
CA ALA A 60 5.52 19.67 -10.01
C ALA A 60 6.59 18.57 -10.22
N ALA A 61 6.27 17.32 -9.89
CA ALA A 61 7.19 16.19 -10.08
C ALA A 61 7.50 15.93 -11.57
N ASP A 62 6.50 16.13 -12.44
CA ASP A 62 6.64 16.07 -13.89
C ASP A 62 7.62 17.13 -14.43
N ARG A 63 7.52 18.36 -13.92
CA ARG A 63 8.40 19.49 -14.33
C ARG A 63 9.77 19.49 -13.66
N ALA A 64 9.94 18.77 -12.56
CA ALA A 64 11.20 18.74 -11.82
C ALA A 64 12.32 18.18 -12.71
N GLY A 65 13.35 19.00 -12.98
CA GLY A 65 14.50 18.58 -13.79
C GLY A 65 15.53 17.74 -13.03
N GLN A 66 15.59 17.87 -11.70
CA GLN A 66 16.55 17.16 -10.85
C GLN A 66 15.89 15.98 -10.15
N ALA A 67 16.61 14.86 -10.07
CA ALA A 67 16.15 13.64 -9.41
C ALA A 67 15.75 13.86 -7.94
N GLY A 68 16.58 14.59 -7.17
CA GLY A 68 16.28 14.89 -5.76
C GLY A 68 15.01 15.70 -5.58
N ALA A 69 14.81 16.76 -6.38
CA ALA A 69 13.59 17.56 -6.34
C ALA A 69 12.35 16.72 -6.68
N ARG A 70 12.44 15.84 -7.69
CA ARG A 70 11.37 14.92 -8.04
C ARG A 70 11.07 13.94 -6.90
N ALA A 71 12.09 13.35 -6.30
CA ALA A 71 11.94 12.47 -5.15
C ALA A 71 11.22 13.17 -4.00
N THR A 72 11.55 14.43 -3.69
CA THR A 72 10.91 15.19 -2.60
C THR A 72 9.42 15.39 -2.85
N LEU A 73 9.05 15.71 -4.09
CA LEU A 73 7.64 15.90 -4.47
C LEU A 73 6.84 14.60 -4.43
N VAL A 74 7.45 13.51 -4.90
CA VAL A 74 6.84 12.18 -4.84
C VAL A 74 6.71 11.70 -3.39
N GLU A 75 7.72 11.90 -2.56
CA GLU A 75 7.67 11.57 -1.13
C GLU A 75 6.52 12.30 -0.46
N LYS A 76 6.41 13.62 -0.66
CA LYS A 76 5.31 14.41 -0.11
C LYS A 76 3.94 13.86 -0.54
N ALA A 77 3.81 13.43 -1.79
CA ALA A 77 2.57 12.84 -2.31
C ALA A 77 2.26 11.50 -1.63
N LEU A 78 3.26 10.63 -1.49
CA LEU A 78 3.14 9.32 -0.85
C LEU A 78 2.84 9.43 0.65
N GLU A 79 3.56 10.28 1.39
CA GLU A 79 3.33 10.52 2.82
C GLU A 79 1.93 11.03 3.12
N ARG A 80 1.44 11.98 2.31
CA ARG A 80 0.06 12.47 2.41
C ARG A 80 -0.93 11.36 2.11
N ALA A 81 -0.71 10.60 1.05
CA ALA A 81 -1.59 9.51 0.66
C ALA A 81 -1.66 8.37 1.70
N ARG A 82 -0.59 8.15 2.49
CA ARG A 82 -0.64 7.23 3.65
C ARG A 82 -1.62 7.69 4.72
N ARG A 83 -1.64 8.99 5.01
CA ARG A 83 -2.56 9.57 6.02
C ARG A 83 -4.00 9.55 5.54
N ASP A 84 -4.20 9.73 4.25
CA ASP A 84 -5.52 9.88 3.63
C ASP A 84 -6.09 8.56 3.08
N GLY A 85 -5.41 7.42 3.27
CA GLY A 85 -5.86 6.10 2.77
C GLY A 85 -5.82 5.94 1.24
N THR A 86 -5.10 6.82 0.52
CA THR A 86 -5.04 6.84 -0.96
C THR A 86 -3.68 6.38 -1.50
N TYR A 87 -2.90 5.67 -0.69
CA TYR A 87 -1.50 5.33 -1.01
C TYR A 87 -1.35 4.54 -2.30
N ALA A 88 -2.21 3.54 -2.54
CA ALA A 88 -2.16 2.73 -3.76
C ALA A 88 -2.30 3.58 -5.02
N LEU A 89 -3.25 4.54 -5.02
CA LEU A 89 -3.41 5.49 -6.11
C LEU A 89 -2.19 6.40 -6.26
N ALA A 90 -1.65 6.93 -5.15
CA ALA A 90 -0.48 7.81 -5.20
C ALA A 90 0.79 7.09 -5.67
N ALA A 91 0.99 5.84 -5.28
CA ALA A 91 2.06 4.98 -5.79
C ALA A 91 1.86 4.71 -7.29
N ALA A 92 0.64 4.33 -7.69
CA ALA A 92 0.34 4.05 -9.09
C ALA A 92 0.51 5.28 -9.98
N VAL A 93 -0.03 6.45 -9.62
CA VAL A 93 0.08 7.67 -10.45
C VAL A 93 1.54 8.13 -10.58
N ASN A 94 2.34 8.05 -9.50
CA ASN A 94 3.74 8.49 -9.50
C ASN A 94 4.74 7.42 -9.94
N LEU A 95 4.31 6.18 -10.22
CA LEU A 95 5.20 5.07 -10.58
C LEU A 95 6.23 5.43 -11.68
N PRO A 96 5.88 6.12 -12.78
CA PRO A 96 6.86 6.47 -13.81
C PRO A 96 7.97 7.39 -13.29
N PHE A 97 7.68 8.22 -12.28
CA PHE A 97 8.69 9.05 -11.63
C PHE A 97 9.57 8.20 -10.73
N ILE A 98 8.98 7.31 -9.93
CA ILE A 98 9.69 6.43 -9.00
C ILE A 98 10.66 5.51 -9.75
N GLU A 99 10.23 4.96 -10.89
CA GLU A 99 11.06 4.09 -11.75
C GLU A 99 12.28 4.83 -12.35
N ASN A 100 12.17 6.15 -12.55
CA ASN A 100 13.21 6.97 -13.16
C ASN A 100 14.04 7.77 -12.16
N ILE A 101 13.75 7.70 -10.85
CA ILE A 101 14.64 8.25 -9.82
C ILE A 101 15.82 7.28 -9.65
N PRO A 102 17.07 7.74 -9.81
CA PRO A 102 18.25 6.89 -9.64
C PRO A 102 18.37 6.44 -8.18
N VAL A 103 18.77 5.18 -8.00
CA VAL A 103 19.14 4.66 -6.67
C VAL A 103 20.52 5.19 -6.32
N ALA A 104 20.57 6.20 -5.44
CA ALA A 104 21.81 6.88 -5.06
C ALA A 104 21.85 7.13 -3.54
N PRO A 105 23.03 7.08 -2.88
CA PRO A 105 23.15 7.26 -1.43
C PRO A 105 22.52 8.56 -0.90
N GLU A 106 22.63 9.64 -1.65
CA GLU A 106 22.06 10.95 -1.27
C GLU A 106 20.51 10.95 -1.24
N LEU A 107 19.89 9.90 -1.78
CA LEU A 107 18.44 9.69 -1.82
C LEU A 107 17.99 8.54 -0.90
N SER A 108 18.85 8.07 0.01
CA SER A 108 18.53 6.98 0.95
C SER A 108 17.29 7.22 1.80
N TRP A 109 17.01 8.49 2.14
CA TRP A 109 15.80 8.93 2.83
C TRP A 109 14.51 8.57 2.06
N PHE A 110 14.55 8.43 0.73
CA PHE A 110 13.42 8.05 -0.12
C PHE A 110 13.21 6.53 -0.21
N ALA A 111 14.20 5.73 0.23
CA ALA A 111 14.23 4.30 -0.03
C ALA A 111 13.00 3.56 0.49
N ALA A 112 12.51 3.90 1.68
CA ALA A 112 11.36 3.22 2.27
C ALA A 112 10.08 3.41 1.43
N SER A 113 9.83 4.63 0.97
CA SER A 113 8.69 4.95 0.13
C SER A 113 8.83 4.39 -1.28
N ALA A 114 10.05 4.37 -1.84
CA ALA A 114 10.33 3.71 -3.11
C ALA A 114 10.03 2.21 -3.03
N VAL A 115 10.54 1.51 -2.01
CA VAL A 115 10.30 0.06 -1.82
C VAL A 115 8.81 -0.25 -1.73
N ARG A 116 8.05 0.49 -0.89
CA ARG A 116 6.59 0.30 -0.76
C ARG A 116 5.85 0.47 -2.08
N ALA A 117 6.11 1.57 -2.79
CA ALA A 117 5.43 1.85 -4.05
C ALA A 117 5.81 0.85 -5.16
N LEU A 118 7.08 0.44 -5.22
CA LEU A 118 7.57 -0.53 -6.21
C LEU A 118 7.11 -1.95 -5.91
N ALA A 119 6.99 -2.33 -4.63
CA ALA A 119 6.42 -3.61 -4.24
C ALA A 119 4.94 -3.72 -4.66
N LEU A 120 4.14 -2.66 -4.46
CA LEU A 120 2.75 -2.59 -4.95
C LEU A 120 2.66 -2.71 -6.48
N ALA A 121 3.63 -2.14 -7.19
CA ALA A 121 3.69 -2.17 -8.66
C ALA A 121 4.34 -3.45 -9.22
N ASP A 122 4.66 -4.44 -8.39
CA ASP A 122 5.38 -5.67 -8.74
C ASP A 122 6.72 -5.41 -9.46
N ARG A 123 7.44 -4.35 -9.06
CA ARG A 123 8.76 -3.97 -9.56
C ARG A 123 9.87 -4.46 -8.63
N GLN A 124 9.90 -5.77 -8.41
CA GLN A 124 10.76 -6.43 -7.42
C GLN A 124 12.25 -6.05 -7.56
N ASP A 125 12.78 -6.05 -8.78
CA ASP A 125 14.20 -5.76 -9.02
C ASP A 125 14.61 -4.36 -8.58
N LEU A 126 13.78 -3.35 -8.86
CA LEU A 126 14.05 -1.98 -8.45
C LEU A 126 13.76 -1.77 -6.96
N ALA A 127 12.71 -2.40 -6.41
CA ALA A 127 12.45 -2.40 -4.97
C ALA A 127 13.64 -2.98 -4.19
N GLY A 128 14.17 -4.12 -4.64
CA GLY A 128 15.35 -4.76 -4.04
C GLY A 128 16.59 -3.87 -4.06
N ARG A 129 16.81 -3.10 -5.13
CA ARG A 129 17.93 -2.13 -5.19
C ARG A 129 17.78 -1.00 -4.18
N TRP A 130 16.57 -0.44 -4.02
CA TRP A 130 16.30 0.57 -2.99
C TRP A 130 16.45 0.01 -1.58
N ALA A 131 16.02 -1.22 -1.33
CA ALA A 131 16.22 -1.86 -0.03
C ALA A 131 17.69 -2.14 0.27
N GLN A 132 18.48 -2.58 -0.71
CA GLN A 132 19.92 -2.74 -0.55
C GLN A 132 20.62 -1.41 -0.23
N LEU A 133 20.17 -0.30 -0.83
CA LEU A 133 20.64 1.03 -0.45
C LEU A 133 20.28 1.32 1.02
N ALA A 134 19.02 1.12 1.42
CA ALA A 134 18.61 1.32 2.80
C ALA A 134 19.45 0.50 3.80
N GLU A 135 19.77 -0.76 3.47
CA GLU A 135 20.61 -1.60 4.33
C GLU A 135 22.05 -1.08 4.48
N ARG A 136 22.61 -0.50 3.41
CA ARG A 136 23.95 0.09 3.44
C ARG A 136 24.02 1.38 4.24
N GLU A 137 22.95 2.17 4.21
CA GLU A 137 22.88 3.48 4.85
C GLU A 137 22.37 3.42 6.30
N ALA A 138 21.68 2.34 6.69
CA ALA A 138 21.18 2.14 8.05
C ALA A 138 22.22 2.30 9.19
N PRO A 139 23.52 1.93 9.04
CA PRO A 139 24.51 2.18 10.10
C PRO A 139 24.77 3.67 10.38
N VAL A 140 24.48 4.56 9.44
CA VAL A 140 24.75 6.00 9.53
C VAL A 140 23.48 6.86 9.59
N ASP A 141 22.33 6.30 9.19
CA ASP A 141 21.02 6.95 9.26
C ASP A 141 20.03 6.14 10.12
N PRO A 142 19.73 6.60 11.36
CA PRO A 142 18.78 5.93 12.25
C PRO A 142 17.36 5.85 11.71
N GLN A 143 16.94 6.82 10.88
CA GLN A 143 15.59 6.83 10.31
C GLN A 143 15.46 5.71 9.26
N VAL A 144 16.47 5.56 8.40
CA VAL A 144 16.54 4.45 7.44
C VAL A 144 16.61 3.11 8.18
N ALA A 145 17.40 3.02 9.25
CA ALA A 145 17.50 1.81 10.07
C ALA A 145 16.16 1.40 10.69
N ALA A 146 15.35 2.37 11.14
CA ALA A 146 14.05 2.13 11.76
C ALA A 146 13.02 1.52 10.79
N ASP A 147 13.16 1.73 9.48
CA ASP A 147 12.25 1.20 8.47
C ASP A 147 12.66 -0.18 7.93
N LEU A 148 13.91 -0.61 8.09
CA LEU A 148 14.42 -1.88 7.55
C LEU A 148 13.55 -3.11 7.86
N PRO A 149 13.04 -3.33 9.08
CA PRO A 149 12.19 -4.49 9.36
C PRO A 149 10.94 -4.53 8.45
N ARG A 150 10.34 -3.36 8.18
CA ARG A 150 9.18 -3.23 7.30
C ARG A 150 9.53 -3.48 5.84
N LEU A 151 10.66 -2.92 5.38
CA LEU A 151 11.12 -3.13 4.01
C LEU A 151 11.41 -4.61 3.73
N ARG A 152 12.05 -5.31 4.68
CA ARG A 152 12.29 -6.76 4.59
C ARG A 152 10.99 -7.55 4.58
N ALA A 153 10.02 -7.21 5.43
CA ALA A 153 8.71 -7.82 5.43
C ALA A 153 8.01 -7.69 4.06
N LEU A 154 8.02 -6.50 3.46
CA LEU A 154 7.45 -6.28 2.13
C LEU A 154 8.13 -7.13 1.05
N LEU A 155 9.46 -7.17 1.03
CA LEU A 155 10.20 -7.97 0.04
C LEU A 155 9.97 -9.47 0.22
N MET A 156 9.83 -9.95 1.46
CA MET A 156 9.47 -11.35 1.72
C MET A 156 8.10 -11.68 1.14
N LEU A 157 7.09 -10.83 1.39
CA LEU A 157 5.76 -11.00 0.82
C LEU A 157 5.84 -10.98 -0.70
N ALA A 158 6.49 -9.96 -1.26
CA ALA A 158 6.58 -9.73 -2.68
C ALA A 158 7.41 -10.80 -3.43
N GLY A 159 8.25 -11.55 -2.70
CA GLY A 159 8.95 -12.75 -3.17
C GLY A 159 8.18 -14.07 -2.96
N GLY A 160 7.02 -14.06 -2.29
CA GLY A 160 6.23 -15.25 -2.00
C GLY A 160 6.76 -16.10 -0.85
N THR A 161 7.64 -15.54 -0.02
CA THR A 161 8.20 -16.24 1.15
C THR A 161 7.23 -16.15 2.32
N ALA A 162 6.95 -17.28 2.97
CA ALA A 162 6.13 -17.32 4.17
C ALA A 162 6.72 -16.39 5.25
N PRO A 163 5.96 -15.41 5.75
CA PRO A 163 6.50 -14.40 6.65
C PRO A 163 6.79 -14.98 8.04
N GLN A 164 7.96 -14.63 8.58
CA GLN A 164 8.39 -14.96 9.93
C GLN A 164 8.73 -13.66 10.66
N TRP A 165 7.70 -12.89 10.99
CA TRP A 165 7.87 -11.55 11.57
C TRP A 165 7.21 -11.45 12.94
N ASP A 166 7.50 -10.37 13.66
CA ASP A 166 6.69 -9.92 14.79
C ASP A 166 5.74 -8.82 14.29
N ALA A 167 4.44 -9.12 14.26
CA ALA A 167 3.41 -8.19 13.79
C ALA A 167 3.34 -6.90 14.63
N ARG A 168 3.63 -6.97 15.94
CA ARG A 168 3.67 -5.77 16.80
C ARG A 168 4.87 -4.90 16.47
N ALA A 169 6.04 -5.53 16.29
CA ALA A 169 7.26 -4.81 15.93
C ALA A 169 7.11 -4.08 14.58
N LEU A 170 6.42 -4.69 13.61
CA LEU A 170 6.17 -4.07 12.30
C LEU A 170 5.20 -2.89 12.38
N ALA A 171 4.14 -3.01 13.18
CA ALA A 171 3.11 -1.98 13.27
C ALA A 171 3.53 -0.72 14.05
N GLY A 172 4.59 -0.79 14.85
CA GLY A 172 5.36 0.38 15.33
C GLY A 172 5.56 0.48 16.85
N PRO A 173 6.32 1.49 17.32
CA PRO A 173 6.73 1.60 18.73
C PRO A 173 5.60 1.97 19.71
N ASP A 174 4.46 2.46 19.23
CA ASP A 174 3.29 2.84 20.06
C ASP A 174 2.42 1.65 20.51
N GLU A 175 2.89 0.41 20.33
CA GLU A 175 2.05 -0.78 20.49
C GLU A 175 2.25 -1.55 21.80
N ALA A 176 2.42 -0.78 22.88
CA ALA A 176 1.95 -1.18 24.21
C ALA A 176 0.42 -1.03 24.36
N ALA A 177 -0.27 -0.58 23.30
CA ALA A 177 -1.71 -0.35 23.27
C ALA A 177 -2.53 -1.66 23.47
N PRO A 178 -3.72 -1.58 24.12
CA PRO A 178 -4.60 -2.72 24.28
C PRO A 178 -5.02 -3.31 22.92
N ALA A 179 -5.50 -4.55 22.91
CA ALA A 179 -5.97 -5.24 21.69
C ALA A 179 -7.11 -4.51 20.93
N ALA A 180 -7.70 -3.48 21.52
CA ALA A 180 -8.78 -2.66 21.00
C ALA A 180 -8.26 -1.39 20.28
N GLY A 181 -8.97 -0.96 19.25
CA GLY A 181 -8.70 0.25 18.47
C GLY A 181 -7.87 0.04 17.18
N PRO A 182 -7.58 1.12 16.44
CA PRO A 182 -6.93 1.05 15.12
C PRO A 182 -5.54 0.40 15.13
N ALA A 183 -4.78 0.53 16.23
CA ALA A 183 -3.48 -0.10 16.36
C ALA A 183 -3.58 -1.63 16.53
N GLY A 184 -4.47 -2.10 17.41
CA GLY A 184 -4.74 -3.53 17.57
C GLY A 184 -5.23 -4.18 16.28
N LEU A 185 -6.05 -3.48 15.49
CA LEU A 185 -6.49 -3.93 14.17
C LEU A 185 -5.33 -4.09 13.17
N ARG A 186 -4.36 -3.17 13.15
CA ARG A 186 -3.16 -3.30 12.29
C ARG A 186 -2.37 -4.55 12.66
N VAL A 187 -2.10 -4.76 13.96
CA VAL A 187 -1.41 -5.98 14.45
C VAL A 187 -2.17 -7.23 14.03
N ALA A 188 -3.49 -7.26 14.25
CA ALA A 188 -4.32 -8.41 13.92
C ALA A 188 -4.31 -8.71 12.42
N ARG A 189 -4.33 -7.70 11.55
CA ARG A 189 -4.22 -7.87 10.09
C ARG A 189 -2.84 -8.37 9.67
N LEU A 190 -1.76 -7.84 10.23
CA LEU A 190 -0.40 -8.35 9.97
C LEU A 190 -0.21 -9.79 10.48
N ALA A 191 -0.86 -10.14 11.59
CA ALA A 191 -0.90 -11.51 12.08
C ALA A 191 -1.73 -12.44 11.17
N ALA A 192 -2.88 -11.97 10.70
CA ALA A 192 -3.73 -12.68 9.74
C ALA A 192 -3.03 -12.93 8.41
N LEU A 193 -2.30 -11.93 7.90
CA LEU A 193 -1.46 -12.06 6.71
C LEU A 193 -0.43 -13.18 6.88
N ALA A 194 0.29 -13.19 8.01
CA ALA A 194 1.26 -14.23 8.24
C ALA A 194 0.63 -15.62 8.35
N ALA A 195 -0.46 -15.75 9.10
CA ALA A 195 -1.18 -17.01 9.24
C ALA A 195 -1.71 -17.53 7.89
N ALA A 196 -2.24 -16.66 7.03
CA ALA A 196 -2.77 -17.04 5.72
C ALA A 196 -1.68 -17.56 4.77
N LEU A 197 -0.47 -17.02 4.88
CA LEU A 197 0.68 -17.39 4.07
C LEU A 197 1.50 -18.54 4.68
N GLY A 198 0.96 -19.24 5.68
CA GLY A 198 1.64 -20.35 6.37
C GLY A 198 2.83 -19.92 7.24
N GLY A 199 2.92 -18.63 7.54
CA GLY A 199 3.96 -18.01 8.35
C GLY A 199 3.58 -17.88 9.83
N ALA A 200 4.46 -17.22 10.58
CA ALA A 200 4.27 -16.91 12.00
C ALA A 200 4.44 -15.41 12.25
N SER A 201 3.63 -14.86 13.16
CA SER A 201 3.55 -13.42 13.42
C SER A 201 3.98 -13.00 14.83
N GLY A 202 4.21 -13.94 15.75
CA GLY A 202 4.44 -13.65 17.17
C GLY A 202 3.24 -13.05 17.94
N ALA A 203 2.13 -12.74 17.26
CA ALA A 203 0.93 -12.14 17.82
C ALA A 203 -0.30 -13.05 17.62
N ALA A 204 -1.17 -13.11 18.64
CA ALA A 204 -2.44 -13.82 18.53
C ALA A 204 -3.39 -13.08 17.57
N LEU A 205 -4.19 -13.85 16.83
CA LEU A 205 -5.33 -13.31 16.09
C LEU A 205 -6.35 -12.83 17.13
N ALA A 206 -6.41 -11.52 17.35
CA ALA A 206 -7.49 -10.89 18.08
C ALA A 206 -8.61 -10.52 17.10
N PRO A 207 -9.89 -10.63 17.49
CA PRO A 207 -11.00 -10.28 16.63
C PRO A 207 -10.95 -8.82 16.17
N GLY A 208 -10.27 -7.94 16.89
CA GLY A 208 -10.29 -6.50 16.63
C GLY A 208 -11.71 -5.94 16.83
N ASP A 209 -11.84 -4.62 16.78
CA ASP A 209 -13.14 -3.96 16.99
C ASP A 209 -13.97 -3.81 15.70
N ALA A 210 -13.52 -4.41 14.59
CA ALA A 210 -14.26 -4.40 13.34
C ALA A 210 -15.45 -5.37 13.43
N ALA A 211 -16.56 -5.05 12.76
CA ALA A 211 -17.69 -5.98 12.69
C ALA A 211 -17.18 -7.32 12.12
N PRO A 212 -17.40 -8.44 12.83
CA PRO A 212 -16.94 -9.74 12.35
C PRO A 212 -17.62 -10.08 11.02
N PRO A 213 -16.91 -10.73 10.09
CA PRO A 213 -17.51 -11.17 8.84
C PRO A 213 -18.64 -12.16 9.10
N ASP A 214 -19.58 -12.26 8.17
CA ASP A 214 -20.66 -13.25 8.23
C ASP A 214 -20.05 -14.67 8.29
N PRO A 215 -20.31 -15.45 9.36
CA PRO A 215 -19.77 -16.80 9.49
C PRO A 215 -20.20 -17.73 8.35
N GLN A 216 -21.41 -17.53 7.79
CA GLN A 216 -21.88 -18.34 6.67
C GLN A 216 -21.08 -18.02 5.41
N LEU A 217 -20.81 -16.73 5.15
CA LEU A 217 -19.96 -16.31 4.02
C LEU A 217 -18.56 -16.95 4.10
N LEU A 218 -17.95 -16.98 5.29
CA LEU A 218 -16.64 -17.61 5.48
C LEU A 218 -16.69 -19.13 5.26
N ALA A 219 -17.73 -19.80 5.76
CA ALA A 219 -17.91 -21.24 5.56
C ALA A 219 -18.12 -21.60 4.07
N ASP A 220 -18.90 -20.78 3.35
CA ASP A 220 -19.15 -20.96 1.93
C ASP A 220 -17.86 -20.76 1.12
N LEU A 221 -17.05 -19.75 1.48
CA LEU A 221 -15.75 -19.49 0.86
C LEU A 221 -14.79 -20.68 1.03
N ASP A 222 -14.65 -21.20 2.25
CA ASP A 222 -13.80 -22.35 2.55
C ASP A 222 -14.28 -23.60 1.80
N SER A 223 -15.59 -23.82 1.76
CA SER A 223 -16.21 -24.94 1.02
C SER A 223 -15.97 -24.84 -0.49
N ALA A 224 -16.10 -23.65 -1.07
CA ALA A 224 -15.84 -23.40 -2.48
C ALA A 224 -14.37 -23.67 -2.85
N ALA A 225 -13.45 -23.18 -2.02
CA ALA A 225 -12.02 -23.40 -2.20
C ALA A 225 -11.64 -24.89 -2.09
N ALA A 226 -12.12 -25.58 -1.06
CA ALA A 226 -11.87 -27.01 -0.86
C ALA A 226 -12.40 -27.88 -2.02
N ALA A 227 -13.47 -27.43 -2.68
CA ALA A 227 -14.03 -28.09 -3.86
C ALA A 227 -13.40 -27.63 -5.19
N GLY A 228 -12.42 -26.73 -5.16
CA GLY A 228 -11.74 -26.21 -6.36
C GLY A 228 -12.60 -25.31 -7.25
N ARG A 229 -13.68 -24.71 -6.71
CA ARG A 229 -14.62 -23.87 -7.48
C ARG A 229 -14.07 -22.45 -7.67
N LEU A 230 -13.07 -22.30 -8.54
CA LEU A 230 -12.29 -21.06 -8.73
C LEU A 230 -13.15 -19.78 -8.82
N GLY A 231 -14.16 -19.75 -9.70
CA GLY A 231 -14.98 -18.55 -9.89
C GLY A 231 -15.80 -18.16 -8.66
N GLU A 232 -16.31 -19.15 -7.93
CA GLU A 232 -17.07 -18.94 -6.70
C GLU A 232 -16.15 -18.51 -5.54
N THR A 233 -14.98 -19.15 -5.41
CA THR A 233 -13.95 -18.75 -4.45
C THR A 233 -13.53 -17.30 -4.64
N VAL A 234 -13.28 -16.88 -5.89
CA VAL A 234 -12.91 -15.48 -6.20
C VAL A 234 -14.05 -14.52 -5.83
N LEU A 235 -15.30 -14.83 -6.18
CA LEU A 235 -16.44 -13.97 -5.86
C LEU A 235 -16.64 -13.83 -4.35
N LEU A 236 -16.64 -14.94 -3.61
CA LEU A 236 -16.83 -14.94 -2.16
C LEU A 236 -15.66 -14.24 -1.45
N ALA A 237 -14.43 -14.39 -1.93
CA ALA A 237 -13.27 -13.67 -1.42
C ALA A 237 -13.43 -12.14 -1.59
N LEU A 238 -13.89 -11.67 -2.76
CA LEU A 238 -14.16 -10.24 -2.98
C LEU A 238 -15.26 -9.71 -2.05
N VAL A 239 -16.32 -10.48 -1.84
CA VAL A 239 -17.40 -10.11 -0.90
C VAL A 239 -16.87 -10.06 0.54
N ALA A 240 -16.04 -11.02 0.95
CA ALA A 240 -15.46 -11.08 2.29
C ALA A 240 -14.47 -9.93 2.56
N LEU A 241 -13.65 -9.56 1.57
CA LEU A 241 -12.72 -8.43 1.67
C LEU A 241 -13.45 -7.08 1.69
N GLY A 242 -14.57 -6.98 0.97
CA GLY A 242 -15.40 -5.78 0.94
C GLY A 242 -14.79 -4.62 0.15
N PRO A 243 -15.45 -3.44 0.16
CA PRO A 243 -15.08 -2.30 -0.69
C PRO A 243 -13.75 -1.64 -0.30
N GLU A 244 -13.35 -1.76 0.96
CA GLU A 244 -12.06 -1.24 1.47
C GLU A 244 -10.87 -2.15 1.10
N GLY A 245 -11.13 -3.27 0.43
CA GLY A 245 -10.12 -4.20 -0.02
C GLY A 245 -9.34 -4.88 1.11
N PRO A 246 -8.19 -5.49 0.79
CA PRO A 246 -7.43 -6.30 1.73
C PRO A 246 -6.81 -5.47 2.87
N GLY A 247 -6.53 -4.17 2.65
CA GLY A 247 -6.00 -3.26 3.65
C GLY A 247 -6.99 -2.90 4.77
N GLY A 248 -8.28 -2.74 4.43
CA GLY A 248 -9.35 -2.35 5.35
C GLY A 248 -10.22 -3.50 5.87
N SER A 249 -10.13 -4.68 5.26
CA SER A 249 -10.92 -5.86 5.64
C SER A 249 -10.70 -6.32 7.09
N HIS A 250 -11.65 -7.10 7.62
CA HIS A 250 -11.53 -7.74 8.92
C HIS A 250 -10.38 -8.78 8.91
N PRO A 251 -9.56 -8.92 9.98
CA PRO A 251 -8.45 -9.87 10.01
C PRO A 251 -8.83 -11.32 9.63
N GLU A 252 -9.97 -11.80 10.13
CA GLU A 252 -10.46 -13.15 9.76
C GLU A 252 -10.87 -13.24 8.29
N ALA A 253 -11.56 -12.23 7.75
CA ALA A 253 -11.95 -12.21 6.35
C ALA A 253 -10.71 -12.20 5.43
N LEU A 254 -9.70 -11.39 5.77
CA LEU A 254 -8.41 -11.35 5.07
C LEU A 254 -7.75 -12.73 5.09
N ARG A 255 -7.69 -13.37 6.26
CA ARG A 255 -7.06 -14.70 6.40
C ARG A 255 -7.75 -15.75 5.54
N HIS A 256 -9.08 -15.83 5.62
CA HIS A 256 -9.87 -16.80 4.84
C HIS A 256 -9.75 -16.53 3.34
N ALA A 257 -9.89 -15.27 2.90
CA ALA A 257 -9.77 -14.90 1.50
C ALA A 257 -8.42 -15.31 0.90
N LEU A 258 -7.31 -14.96 1.57
CA LEU A 258 -5.97 -15.30 1.07
C LEU A 258 -5.72 -16.81 1.05
N ALA A 259 -6.12 -17.54 2.10
CA ALA A 259 -5.96 -18.99 2.17
C ALA A 259 -6.81 -19.72 1.10
N ALA A 260 -8.05 -19.28 0.90
CA ALA A 260 -8.96 -19.82 -0.09
C ALA A 260 -8.47 -19.59 -1.53
N LEU A 261 -7.97 -18.38 -1.82
CA LEU A 261 -7.38 -18.05 -3.12
C LEU A 261 -6.10 -18.86 -3.39
N ALA A 262 -5.25 -19.05 -2.38
CA ALA A 262 -4.06 -19.90 -2.49
C ALA A 262 -4.44 -21.36 -2.77
N ALA A 263 -5.48 -21.89 -2.10
CA ALA A 263 -5.95 -23.26 -2.28
C ALA A 263 -6.46 -23.56 -3.71
N VAL A 264 -6.89 -22.53 -4.45
CA VAL A 264 -7.31 -22.66 -5.86
C VAL A 264 -6.22 -22.26 -6.86
N GLY A 265 -4.98 -22.06 -6.41
CA GLY A 265 -3.80 -21.84 -7.26
C GLY A 265 -3.57 -20.40 -7.71
N LEU A 266 -4.11 -19.42 -6.99
CA LEU A 266 -3.93 -17.99 -7.28
C LEU A 266 -2.79 -17.37 -6.46
N ASP A 267 -1.65 -18.06 -6.35
CA ASP A 267 -0.49 -17.60 -5.58
C ASP A 267 0.02 -16.20 -6.00
N PRO A 268 0.10 -15.85 -7.31
CA PRO A 268 0.50 -14.50 -7.73
C PRO A 268 -0.46 -13.40 -7.27
N GLU A 269 -1.75 -13.67 -7.23
CA GLU A 269 -2.79 -12.73 -6.76
C GLU A 269 -2.73 -12.60 -5.24
N VAL A 270 -2.62 -13.73 -4.52
CA VAL A 270 -2.43 -13.75 -3.06
C VAL A 270 -1.23 -12.92 -2.65
N ARG A 271 -0.12 -13.04 -3.38
CA ARG A 271 1.08 -12.23 -3.16
C ARG A 271 0.82 -10.74 -3.30
N ARG A 272 0.14 -10.33 -4.38
CA ARG A 272 -0.20 -8.93 -4.64
C ARG A 272 -1.13 -8.37 -3.56
N LEU A 273 -2.16 -9.12 -3.19
CA LEU A 273 -3.08 -8.76 -2.11
C LEU A 273 -2.38 -8.67 -0.74
N ALA A 274 -1.42 -9.55 -0.47
CA ALA A 274 -0.65 -9.53 0.76
C ALA A 274 0.24 -8.29 0.87
N VAL A 275 0.93 -7.91 -0.23
CA VAL A 275 1.70 -6.66 -0.29
C VAL A 275 0.78 -5.45 -0.11
N GLU A 276 -0.37 -5.44 -0.77
CA GLU A 276 -1.35 -4.36 -0.64
C GLU A 276 -1.84 -4.20 0.81
N ALA A 277 -2.22 -5.30 1.45
CA ALA A 277 -2.65 -5.30 2.85
C ALA A 277 -1.52 -4.83 3.79
N ALA A 278 -0.29 -5.28 3.58
CA ALA A 278 0.85 -4.89 4.40
C ALA A 278 1.11 -3.39 4.31
N VAL A 279 1.14 -2.84 3.09
CA VAL A 279 1.35 -1.39 2.87
C VAL A 279 0.22 -0.55 3.46
N ALA A 280 -1.02 -0.98 3.30
CA ALA A 280 -2.17 -0.31 3.91
C ALA A 280 -2.13 -0.33 5.45
N ASN A 281 -1.48 -1.33 6.05
CA ASN A 281 -1.31 -1.46 7.49
C ASN A 281 0.03 -0.93 8.01
N GLY A 282 0.72 -0.11 7.22
CA GLY A 282 1.86 0.70 7.67
C GLY A 282 3.23 0.04 7.55
N VAL A 283 3.31 -1.10 6.86
CA VAL A 283 4.59 -1.73 6.46
C VAL A 283 5.11 -1.01 5.22
#